data_AF-A0A968X251-F1
#
_entry.id   AF-A0A968X251-F1
#
_cell.length_a   1.000
_cell.length_b   1.000
_cell.length_c   1.000
_cell.angle_alpha   90.00
_cell.angle_beta   90.00
_cell.angle_gamma   90.00
#
_symmetry.space_group_name_H-M   'P 1'
#
loop_
_entity.id
_entity.type
_entity.pdbx_description
1 polymer ?
#
loop_
_entity_poly.entity_id
_entity_poly.type
_entity_poly.pdbx_seq_one_letter_code
_entity_poly.pdbx_strand_id
1 'polypeptide(L)'
;MSTYSLSVVTLFLFVLIALAYAFFYRKNHRRAYAIMAYLLVMLLVSTPALQAIATDLNAKYHLGLPTLSELLGFPKTANAASTKVAELMAPLQQTPSQTNALISKCGQGTGADTDGDILTDLDEGCLGTNPYSTDTDFDVLPDNFEVTNFTVGARQWSLNPTKTDSNDDGLNDFIELPSTDVQLTINNVITTVKVGGAPVNANSPSRFDWDNDGVPNVWDDDNDGDGVIDSLDLSPFAVGSQQKEFRVKTQGAGYTGTQYIEVQLQPADLSHLRYGLTAFDWPKDDLGGMRDYEGVGKGLVRLQPFLEVIVNKEAMPRTYAKDYGVALREDIVDSANKYRSFYVGLQPIGNGGAVNAFYSKLAFAPGELNNIDLRARLVWFAQGDSQENISGTIKINSTLLHVYKDEVARVTGLKITKSEQAETLIVGDPNSPQEDRYLAGAAVGMNMFYLARALCPRPQPALAPCKSTPRVSIPLPLREICA
;
A
#
# COMPACT_ATOMS: atom_id res chain seq x y z
N MET A 1 -2.16 52.31 22.83
CA MET A 1 -1.83 51.97 24.24
C MET A 1 -2.86 51.01 24.89
N SER A 2 -3.51 50.09 24.14
CA SER A 2 -4.62 49.26 24.69
C SER A 2 -4.56 47.76 24.35
N THR A 3 -3.58 47.29 23.58
CA THR A 3 -3.45 45.85 23.23
C THR A 3 -2.54 45.09 24.20
N TYR A 4 -1.53 45.76 24.77
CA TYR A 4 -0.61 45.15 25.75
C TYR A 4 -1.22 44.96 27.14
N SER A 5 -2.25 45.72 27.52
CA SER A 5 -2.92 45.56 28.81
C SER A 5 -3.84 44.33 28.86
N LEU A 6 -4.44 43.95 27.72
CA LEU A 6 -5.36 42.81 27.66
C LEU A 6 -4.63 41.46 27.72
N SER A 7 -3.45 41.35 27.09
CA SER A 7 -2.65 40.13 27.07
C SER A 7 -1.98 39.80 28.41
N VAL A 8 -1.62 40.82 29.19
CA VAL A 8 -1.04 40.62 30.53
C VAL A 8 -2.11 40.16 31.51
N VAL A 9 -3.34 40.70 31.41
CA VAL A 9 -4.46 40.30 32.29
C VAL A 9 -4.91 38.86 32.01
N THR A 10 -4.97 38.43 30.73
CA THR A 10 -5.31 37.04 30.39
C THR A 10 -4.24 36.06 30.87
N LEU A 11 -2.96 36.39 30.68
CA LEU A 11 -1.85 35.57 31.18
C LEU A 11 -1.91 35.41 32.71
N PHE A 12 -2.20 36.50 33.43
CA PHE A 12 -2.33 36.48 34.89
C PHE A 12 -3.49 35.59 35.36
N LEU A 13 -4.60 35.60 34.62
CA LEU A 13 -5.77 34.76 34.92
C LEU A 13 -5.46 33.26 34.71
N PHE A 14 -4.75 32.92 33.64
CA PHE A 14 -4.31 31.53 33.39
C PHE A 14 -3.36 31.02 34.48
N VAL A 15 -2.42 31.85 34.94
CA VAL A 15 -1.51 31.49 36.03
C VAL A 15 -2.27 31.28 37.34
N LEU A 16 -3.26 32.13 37.66
CA LEU A 16 -4.10 31.95 38.84
C LEU A 16 -4.94 30.67 38.78
N ILE A 17 -5.52 30.36 37.61
CA ILE A 17 -6.28 29.11 37.40
C ILE A 17 -5.36 27.89 37.54
N ALA A 18 -4.14 27.94 36.99
CA ALA A 18 -3.17 26.86 37.10
C ALA A 18 -2.72 26.63 38.56
N LEU A 19 -2.51 27.69 39.33
CA LEU A 19 -2.17 27.60 40.76
C LEU A 19 -3.33 27.08 41.60
N ALA A 20 -4.56 27.52 41.32
CA ALA A 20 -5.76 27.01 41.97
C ALA A 20 -5.98 25.52 41.67
N TYR A 21 -5.74 25.11 40.43
CA TYR A 21 -5.78 23.70 40.03
C TYR A 21 -4.69 22.87 40.73
N ALA A 22 -3.44 23.37 40.80
CA ALA A 22 -2.36 22.68 41.50
C ALA A 22 -2.64 22.51 42.99
N PHE A 23 -3.24 23.52 43.63
CA PHE A 23 -3.67 23.44 45.03
C PHE A 23 -4.82 22.44 45.22
N PHE A 24 -5.79 22.43 44.30
CA PHE A 24 -6.91 21.48 44.34
C PHE A 24 -6.47 20.04 44.05
N TYR A 25 -5.51 19.86 43.14
CA TYR A 25 -4.90 18.58 42.79
C TYR A 25 -4.20 17.94 44.00
N ARG A 26 -3.46 18.73 44.77
CA ARG A 26 -2.81 18.25 46.02
C ARG A 26 -3.82 17.78 47.07
N LYS A 27 -5.02 18.35 47.10
CA LYS A 27 -6.05 18.02 48.10
C LYS A 27 -6.97 16.87 47.66
N ASN A 28 -7.30 16.74 46.37
CA ASN A 28 -8.23 15.73 45.85
C ASN A 28 -7.95 15.34 44.38
N HIS A 29 -6.89 14.56 44.15
CA HIS A 29 -6.41 14.18 42.81
C HIS A 29 -7.49 13.49 41.93
N ARG A 30 -8.31 12.57 42.48
CA ARG A 30 -9.34 11.86 41.68
C ARG A 30 -10.43 12.79 41.10
N ARG A 31 -10.88 13.77 41.89
CA ARG A 31 -11.89 14.75 41.43
C ARG A 31 -11.27 15.79 40.50
N ALA A 32 -9.99 16.15 40.70
CA ALA A 32 -9.27 17.04 39.80
C ALA A 32 -9.14 16.42 38.39
N TYR A 33 -8.77 15.14 38.28
CA TYR A 33 -8.73 14.44 37.00
C TYR A 33 -10.11 14.36 36.32
N ALA A 34 -11.17 14.07 37.06
CA ALA A 34 -12.52 14.02 36.51
C ALA A 34 -12.97 15.39 35.95
N ILE A 35 -12.69 16.49 36.65
CA ILE A 35 -13.00 17.85 36.20
C ILE A 35 -12.19 18.22 34.96
N MET A 36 -10.90 17.89 34.94
CA MET A 36 -10.03 18.16 33.78
C MET A 36 -10.45 17.37 32.55
N ALA A 37 -10.78 16.08 32.72
CA ALA A 37 -11.29 15.24 31.65
C ALA A 37 -12.64 15.77 31.12
N TYR A 38 -13.55 16.18 32.00
CA TYR A 38 -14.83 16.77 31.58
C TYR A 38 -14.64 18.09 30.82
N LEU A 39 -13.73 18.95 31.27
CA LEU A 39 -13.38 20.18 30.56
C LEU A 39 -12.77 19.90 29.19
N LEU A 40 -11.86 18.93 29.08
CA LEU A 40 -11.26 18.52 27.80
C LEU A 40 -12.30 17.98 26.83
N VAL A 41 -13.21 17.12 27.30
CA VAL A 41 -14.29 16.59 26.47
C VAL A 41 -15.25 17.70 26.03
N MET A 42 -15.63 18.61 26.94
CA MET A 42 -16.44 19.77 26.57
C MET A 42 -15.72 20.66 25.55
N LEU A 43 -14.41 20.84 25.67
CA LEU A 43 -13.63 21.66 24.75
C LEU A 43 -13.50 21.00 23.37
N LEU A 44 -13.30 19.67 23.34
CA LEU A 44 -13.27 18.86 22.11
C LEU A 44 -14.61 18.83 21.37
N VAL A 45 -15.73 18.85 22.11
CA VAL A 45 -17.08 18.80 21.51
C VAL A 45 -17.57 20.20 21.11
N SER A 46 -17.25 21.23 21.89
CA SER A 46 -17.75 22.59 21.63
C SER A 46 -17.05 23.30 20.47
N THR A 47 -15.76 23.03 20.21
CA THR A 47 -15.02 23.66 19.11
C THR A 47 -15.58 23.34 17.71
N PRO A 48 -15.84 22.07 17.31
CA PRO A 48 -16.43 21.79 16.01
C PRO A 48 -17.87 22.31 15.90
N ALA A 49 -18.65 22.30 17.00
CA ALA A 49 -20.00 22.83 17.00
C ALA A 49 -20.05 24.36 16.79
N LEU A 50 -19.15 25.10 17.43
CA LEU A 50 -19.00 26.55 17.24
C LEU A 50 -18.50 26.89 15.83
N GLN A 51 -17.59 26.08 15.27
CA GLN A 51 -17.13 26.25 13.89
C GLN A 51 -18.27 26.02 12.88
N ALA A 52 -19.09 24.98 13.07
CA ALA A 52 -20.23 24.68 12.20
C ALA A 52 -21.31 25.79 12.22
N ILE A 53 -21.58 26.36 13.39
CA ILE A 53 -22.53 27.49 13.50
C ILE A 53 -21.96 28.74 12.84
N ALA A 54 -20.66 29.01 13.00
CA ALA A 54 -20.01 30.16 12.39
C ALA A 54 -19.98 30.06 10.86
N THR A 55 -19.74 28.86 10.30
CA THR A 55 -19.79 28.66 8.84
C THR A 55 -21.20 28.77 8.30
N ASP A 56 -22.22 28.22 8.99
CA ASP A 56 -23.63 28.34 8.58
C ASP A 56 -24.12 29.81 8.60
N LEU A 57 -23.79 30.56 9.65
CA LEU A 57 -24.12 31.99 9.73
C LEU A 57 -23.43 32.82 8.64
N ASN A 58 -22.17 32.50 8.32
CA ASN A 58 -21.44 33.21 7.26
C ASN A 58 -21.97 32.86 5.87
N ALA A 59 -22.38 31.60 5.65
CA ALA A 59 -23.05 31.17 4.42
C ALA A 59 -24.43 31.83 4.24
N LYS A 60 -25.18 32.00 5.33
CA LYS A 60 -26.55 32.53 5.29
C LYS A 60 -26.64 34.04 5.17
N TYR A 61 -25.66 34.78 5.70
CA TYR A 61 -25.68 36.25 5.76
C TYR A 61 -24.51 36.93 5.04
N HIS A 62 -23.58 36.18 4.43
CA HIS A 62 -22.38 36.70 3.73
C HIS A 62 -21.62 37.75 4.55
N LEU A 63 -21.51 37.54 5.87
CA LEU A 63 -21.00 38.53 6.83
C LEU A 63 -19.48 38.75 6.76
N GLY A 64 -18.76 38.00 5.93
CA GLY A 64 -17.32 38.17 5.72
C GLY A 64 -16.49 37.96 6.98
N LEU A 65 -16.99 37.17 7.94
CA LEU A 65 -16.29 36.92 9.19
C LEU A 65 -15.08 36.01 8.94
N PRO A 66 -13.89 36.36 9.44
CA PRO A 66 -12.68 35.56 9.28
C PRO A 66 -12.84 34.22 10.00
N THR A 67 -12.34 33.13 9.40
CA THR A 67 -12.37 31.81 10.04
C THR A 67 -11.40 31.78 11.23
N LEU A 68 -11.65 30.92 12.23
CA LEU A 68 -10.78 30.81 13.42
C LEU A 68 -9.32 30.48 13.04
N SER A 69 -9.12 29.74 11.95
CA SER A 69 -7.81 29.47 11.35
C SER A 69 -7.09 30.73 10.85
N GLU A 70 -7.84 31.69 10.31
CA GLU A 70 -7.35 32.98 9.81
C GLU A 70 -7.00 33.92 10.98
N LEU A 71 -7.75 33.82 12.09
CA LEU A 71 -7.48 34.57 13.32
C LEU A 71 -6.28 34.03 14.13
N LEU A 72 -5.98 32.74 13.99
CA LEU A 72 -4.86 32.06 14.65
C LEU A 72 -3.55 32.09 13.83
N GLY A 73 -3.55 32.77 12.67
CA GLY A 73 -2.35 32.99 11.86
C GLY A 73 -1.90 31.78 11.05
N PHE A 74 -2.76 30.78 10.85
CA PHE A 74 -2.48 29.69 9.92
C PHE A 74 -2.74 30.19 8.49
N PRO A 75 -1.76 30.08 7.57
CA PRO A 75 -1.92 30.57 6.21
C PRO A 75 -3.03 29.80 5.47
N LYS A 76 -3.95 30.53 4.84
CA LYS A 76 -4.91 29.98 3.88
C LYS A 76 -4.14 29.54 2.62
N THR A 77 -3.92 28.25 2.46
CA THR A 77 -3.77 27.65 1.13
C THR A 77 -5.10 27.05 0.73
N ALA A 78 -5.97 27.85 0.10
CA ALA A 78 -7.09 27.33 -0.67
C ALA A 78 -7.49 28.32 -1.77
N ASN A 79 -7.35 27.84 -3.01
CA ASN A 79 -8.39 27.85 -4.04
C ASN A 79 -8.90 29.21 -4.52
N ALA A 80 -8.15 29.78 -5.46
CA ALA A 80 -8.64 30.73 -6.46
C ALA A 80 -9.45 30.01 -7.57
N ALA A 81 -10.37 29.12 -7.20
CA ALA A 81 -11.17 28.32 -8.12
C ALA A 81 -12.66 28.45 -7.81
N SER A 82 -13.22 29.66 -7.87
CA SER A 82 -14.68 29.79 -7.95
C SER A 82 -15.22 31.10 -8.55
N THR A 83 -14.38 31.89 -9.23
CA THR A 83 -14.84 33.10 -9.94
C THR A 83 -14.60 33.06 -11.44
N LYS A 84 -14.28 31.89 -12.01
CA LYS A 84 -14.07 31.71 -13.46
C LYS A 84 -15.08 30.77 -14.16
N VAL A 85 -16.00 30.16 -13.42
CA VAL A 85 -16.96 29.19 -13.99
C VAL A 85 -18.15 29.89 -14.66
N ALA A 86 -18.43 31.16 -14.34
CA ALA A 86 -19.50 31.93 -14.97
C ALA A 86 -19.12 32.55 -16.34
N GLU A 87 -17.84 32.53 -16.73
CA GLU A 87 -17.36 33.08 -18.00
C GLU A 87 -17.21 32.01 -19.12
N LEU A 88 -17.40 30.72 -18.78
CA LEU A 88 -17.17 29.59 -19.69
C LEU A 88 -18.36 29.22 -20.61
N MET A 89 -19.45 30.00 -20.61
CA MET A 89 -20.66 29.70 -21.40
C MET A 89 -21.02 30.74 -22.47
N ALA A 90 -20.09 31.62 -22.86
CA ALA A 90 -20.28 32.51 -24.01
C ALA A 90 -19.55 31.99 -25.26
N PRO A 91 -20.11 32.12 -26.48
CA PRO A 91 -19.50 31.59 -27.69
C PRO A 91 -18.16 32.27 -27.97
N LEU A 92 -17.16 31.45 -28.32
CA LEU A 92 -15.80 31.84 -28.70
C LEU A 92 -15.80 32.87 -29.84
N GLN A 93 -15.62 34.15 -29.50
CA GLN A 93 -15.03 35.12 -30.41
C GLN A 93 -13.59 35.36 -29.95
N GLN A 94 -12.66 34.67 -30.61
CA GLN A 94 -11.24 34.74 -30.34
C GLN A 94 -10.71 36.14 -30.70
N THR A 95 -10.28 36.89 -29.68
CA THR A 95 -9.47 38.10 -29.87
C THR A 95 -7.97 37.81 -29.64
N PRO A 96 -7.04 38.50 -30.33
CA PRO A 96 -5.60 38.19 -30.36
C PRO A 96 -4.82 38.33 -29.05
N SER A 97 -5.49 38.64 -27.93
CA SER A 97 -4.86 38.83 -26.62
C SER A 97 -4.86 37.59 -25.72
N GLN A 98 -5.56 36.51 -26.10
CA GLN A 98 -5.52 35.24 -25.33
C GLN A 98 -4.38 34.30 -25.74
N THR A 99 -3.82 34.46 -26.94
CA THR A 99 -2.63 33.71 -27.39
C THR A 99 -1.40 34.01 -26.54
N ASN A 100 -1.19 35.27 -26.13
CA ASN A 100 -0.02 35.65 -25.34
C ASN A 100 -0.04 35.15 -23.88
N ALA A 101 -1.21 34.83 -23.32
CA ALA A 101 -1.32 34.29 -21.96
C ALA A 101 -1.12 32.76 -21.91
N LEU A 102 -1.43 32.04 -22.98
CA LEU A 102 -1.12 30.62 -23.13
C LEU A 102 0.38 30.41 -23.42
N ILE A 103 0.96 31.24 -24.29
CA ILE A 103 2.41 31.24 -24.58
C ILE A 103 3.24 31.60 -23.32
N SER A 104 2.68 32.37 -22.38
CA SER A 104 3.34 32.69 -21.10
C SER A 104 3.47 31.50 -20.14
N LYS A 105 2.70 30.42 -20.32
CA LYS A 105 2.67 29.28 -19.40
C LYS A 105 3.54 28.10 -19.89
N CYS A 106 3.78 28.02 -21.19
CA CYS A 106 4.47 26.90 -21.85
C CYS A 106 5.97 27.08 -22.10
N GLY A 107 6.56 28.20 -21.66
CA GLY A 107 7.96 28.50 -21.96
C GLY A 107 8.20 28.88 -23.44
N GLN A 108 9.47 28.91 -23.85
CA GLN A 108 9.91 29.20 -25.22
C GLN A 108 10.35 27.88 -25.87
N GLY A 109 9.41 27.06 -26.34
CA GLY A 109 9.70 25.90 -27.18
C GLY A 109 9.70 26.28 -28.67
N THR A 110 10.46 25.55 -29.49
CA THR A 110 10.35 25.66 -30.94
C THR A 110 9.22 24.76 -31.45
N GLY A 111 8.87 24.87 -32.73
CA GLY A 111 7.98 23.87 -33.37
C GLY A 111 8.70 22.61 -33.83
N ALA A 112 9.93 22.38 -33.35
CA ALA A 112 10.65 21.12 -33.57
C ALA A 112 10.14 20.05 -32.60
N ASP A 113 10.39 18.81 -32.93
CA ASP A 113 10.17 17.61 -32.13
C ASP A 113 11.58 17.00 -31.99
N THR A 114 12.22 17.25 -30.85
CA THR A 114 13.66 17.02 -30.69
C THR A 114 14.00 15.57 -30.35
N ASP A 115 13.12 14.85 -29.65
CA ASP A 115 13.30 13.46 -29.27
C ASP A 115 12.51 12.46 -30.13
N GLY A 116 11.59 12.94 -30.98
CA GLY A 116 10.91 12.15 -32.00
C GLY A 116 9.66 11.43 -31.49
N ASP A 117 9.06 11.90 -30.41
CA ASP A 117 7.85 11.34 -29.82
C ASP A 117 6.56 11.91 -30.44
N ILE A 118 6.63 12.83 -31.41
CA ILE A 118 5.50 13.51 -32.10
C ILE A 118 4.97 14.75 -31.34
N LEU A 119 5.32 14.97 -30.07
CA LEU A 119 5.07 16.24 -29.40
C LEU A 119 6.12 17.27 -29.85
N THR A 120 5.71 18.53 -29.98
CA THR A 120 6.67 19.60 -30.26
C THR A 120 7.30 20.09 -28.97
N ASP A 121 8.54 20.61 -29.01
CA ASP A 121 9.22 21.18 -27.84
C ASP A 121 8.35 22.24 -27.12
N LEU A 122 7.46 22.90 -27.86
CA LEU A 122 6.49 23.85 -27.32
C LEU A 122 5.33 23.17 -26.58
N ASP A 123 4.79 22.09 -27.13
CA ASP A 123 3.73 21.30 -26.50
C ASP A 123 4.27 20.65 -25.22
N GLU A 124 5.47 20.10 -25.27
CA GLU A 124 6.14 19.50 -24.11
C GLU A 124 6.40 20.54 -23.02
N GLY A 125 6.84 21.74 -23.40
CA GLY A 125 6.96 22.88 -22.49
C GLY A 125 5.62 23.30 -21.86
N CYS A 126 4.49 23.11 -22.55
CA CYS A 126 3.15 23.31 -21.97
C CYS A 126 2.75 22.22 -20.98
N LEU A 127 3.11 20.97 -21.28
CA LEU A 127 2.76 19.77 -20.51
C LEU A 127 3.67 19.58 -19.30
N GLY A 128 4.87 20.16 -19.32
CA GLY A 128 5.90 19.96 -18.31
C GLY A 128 6.77 18.73 -18.55
N THR A 129 6.67 18.15 -19.75
CA THR A 129 7.51 17.04 -20.20
C THR A 129 8.88 17.54 -20.70
N ASN A 130 9.80 16.62 -20.96
CA ASN A 130 11.19 16.90 -21.29
C ASN A 130 11.46 16.77 -22.80
N PRO A 131 11.75 17.87 -23.53
CA PRO A 131 11.98 17.88 -24.99
C PRO A 131 13.16 17.06 -25.53
N TYR A 132 13.82 16.30 -24.67
CA TYR A 132 14.97 15.48 -25.03
C TYR A 132 14.76 14.02 -24.58
N SER A 133 13.55 13.65 -24.18
CA SER A 133 13.19 12.34 -23.63
C SER A 133 11.78 12.00 -24.03
N THR A 134 11.64 11.00 -24.91
CA THR A 134 10.35 10.54 -25.41
C THR A 134 9.42 9.96 -24.33
N ASP A 135 9.92 9.82 -23.10
CA ASP A 135 9.29 9.27 -21.89
C ASP A 135 9.94 10.06 -20.73
N THR A 136 9.19 11.00 -20.14
CA THR A 136 9.72 11.97 -19.18
C THR A 136 9.89 11.39 -17.78
N ASP A 137 9.01 10.48 -17.36
CA ASP A 137 9.02 9.90 -16.02
C ASP A 137 9.63 8.49 -15.94
N PHE A 138 10.04 7.95 -17.08
CA PHE A 138 10.77 6.70 -17.26
C PHE A 138 9.98 5.44 -16.91
N ASP A 139 8.67 5.45 -17.15
CA ASP A 139 7.78 4.32 -16.92
C ASP A 139 7.55 3.42 -18.15
N VAL A 140 8.23 3.73 -19.27
CA VAL A 140 8.17 3.02 -20.56
C VAL A 140 6.92 3.39 -21.39
N LEU A 141 6.13 4.37 -20.95
CA LEU A 141 5.09 5.01 -21.73
C LEU A 141 5.64 6.29 -22.38
N PRO A 142 5.47 6.48 -23.69
CA PRO A 142 5.87 7.73 -24.31
C PRO A 142 4.93 8.89 -23.95
N ASP A 143 5.48 10.09 -23.79
CA ASP A 143 4.71 11.28 -23.33
C ASP A 143 3.51 11.55 -24.26
N ASN A 144 3.72 11.43 -25.58
CA ASN A 144 2.68 11.58 -26.60
C ASN A 144 1.49 10.61 -26.41
N PHE A 145 1.75 9.40 -25.92
CA PHE A 145 0.76 8.36 -25.75
C PHE A 145 -0.08 8.65 -24.50
N GLU A 146 0.55 9.08 -23.42
CA GLU A 146 -0.12 9.40 -22.16
C GLU A 146 -1.06 10.59 -22.26
N VAL A 147 -0.68 11.62 -23.02
CA VAL A 147 -1.55 12.78 -23.27
C VAL A 147 -2.65 12.50 -24.29
N THR A 148 -2.57 11.37 -25.00
CA THR A 148 -3.61 10.98 -25.95
C THR A 148 -4.82 10.41 -25.22
N ASN A 149 -5.96 11.09 -25.35
CA ASN A 149 -7.19 10.63 -24.72
C ASN A 149 -7.64 9.25 -25.27
N PHE A 150 -8.01 8.35 -24.36
CA PHE A 150 -8.70 7.10 -24.66
C PHE A 150 -10.11 7.10 -24.06
N THR A 151 -10.99 6.22 -24.54
CA THR A 151 -12.39 6.18 -24.15
C THR A 151 -12.75 4.89 -23.43
N VAL A 152 -13.39 5.03 -22.27
CA VAL A 152 -14.08 3.93 -21.57
C VAL A 152 -15.53 4.36 -21.36
N GLY A 153 -16.46 3.56 -21.89
CA GLY A 153 -17.86 3.92 -21.95
C GLY A 153 -18.11 5.25 -22.71
N ALA A 154 -18.68 6.23 -22.02
CA ALA A 154 -18.98 7.56 -22.56
C ALA A 154 -17.98 8.65 -22.11
N ARG A 155 -16.92 8.27 -21.38
CA ARG A 155 -15.94 9.19 -20.81
C ARG A 155 -14.62 9.10 -21.55
N GLN A 156 -13.89 10.21 -21.58
CA GLN A 156 -12.51 10.28 -22.05
C GLN A 156 -11.57 10.39 -20.85
N TRP A 157 -10.45 9.70 -20.95
CA TRP A 157 -9.41 9.59 -19.94
C TRP A 157 -8.06 9.83 -20.59
N SER A 158 -7.11 10.36 -19.83
CA SER A 158 -5.72 10.56 -20.21
C SER A 158 -4.84 10.19 -19.03
N LEU A 159 -3.57 9.94 -19.27
CA LEU A 159 -2.57 9.70 -18.23
C LEU A 159 -1.78 11.00 -17.98
N ASN A 160 -0.83 10.95 -17.07
CA ASN A 160 0.02 12.08 -16.71
C ASN A 160 1.49 11.77 -17.03
N PRO A 161 2.05 12.36 -18.10
CA PRO A 161 3.41 12.07 -18.60
C PRO A 161 4.56 12.57 -17.72
N THR A 162 4.26 12.93 -16.48
CA THR A 162 5.26 13.35 -15.50
C THR A 162 5.19 12.51 -14.24
N LYS A 163 4.39 11.44 -14.28
CA LYS A 163 4.11 10.52 -13.19
C LYS A 163 3.96 9.09 -13.72
N THR A 164 4.91 8.27 -13.31
CA THR A 164 4.93 6.81 -13.42
C THR A 164 3.68 6.07 -12.91
N ASP A 165 2.87 6.73 -12.08
CA ASP A 165 1.63 6.25 -11.46
C ASP A 165 0.69 7.48 -11.43
N SER A 166 -0.22 7.54 -12.40
CA SER A 166 -1.04 8.71 -12.66
C SER A 166 -2.03 9.01 -11.53
N ASN A 167 -2.62 7.97 -10.93
CA ASN A 167 -3.63 8.05 -9.87
C ASN A 167 -3.05 7.91 -8.44
N ASP A 168 -1.75 7.64 -8.30
CA ASP A 168 -1.02 7.40 -7.05
C ASP A 168 -1.57 6.22 -6.22
N ASP A 169 -2.07 5.16 -6.87
CA ASP A 169 -2.72 4.03 -6.19
C ASP A 169 -1.76 2.88 -5.82
N GLY A 170 -0.49 2.97 -6.25
CA GLY A 170 0.55 2.01 -5.98
C GLY A 170 0.87 1.04 -7.12
N LEU A 171 0.11 1.07 -8.22
CA LEU A 171 0.48 0.46 -9.48
C LEU A 171 0.99 1.51 -10.46
N ASN A 172 1.71 1.05 -11.47
CA ASN A 172 2.31 1.91 -12.48
C ASN A 172 1.45 1.85 -13.74
N ASP A 173 1.28 2.97 -14.42
CA ASP A 173 0.43 3.09 -15.60
C ASP A 173 0.73 1.99 -16.66
N PHE A 174 2.00 1.63 -16.86
CA PHE A 174 2.43 0.54 -17.73
C PHE A 174 1.84 -0.82 -17.33
N ILE A 175 1.76 -1.17 -16.05
CA ILE A 175 1.23 -2.48 -15.64
C ILE A 175 -0.30 -2.52 -15.67
N GLU A 176 -0.95 -1.37 -15.67
CA GLU A 176 -2.41 -1.22 -15.64
C GLU A 176 -3.03 -1.03 -17.03
N LEU A 177 -2.23 -0.57 -18.00
CA LEU A 177 -2.64 -0.50 -19.38
C LEU A 177 -2.58 -1.86 -20.09
N PRO A 178 -3.60 -2.19 -20.89
CA PRO A 178 -3.56 -3.37 -21.74
C PRO A 178 -2.56 -3.18 -22.89
N SER A 179 -1.93 -4.27 -23.33
CA SER A 179 -0.88 -4.20 -24.36
C SER A 179 -1.33 -3.48 -25.64
N THR A 180 -0.65 -2.39 -25.99
CA THR A 180 -1.00 -1.48 -27.09
C THR A 180 0.23 -1.15 -27.94
N ASP A 181 0.05 -1.03 -29.25
CA ASP A 181 1.13 -0.69 -30.20
C ASP A 181 1.17 0.84 -30.39
N VAL A 182 2.31 1.46 -30.07
CA VAL A 182 2.58 2.90 -30.19
C VAL A 182 3.63 3.13 -31.28
N GLN A 183 3.49 4.17 -32.09
CA GLN A 183 4.46 4.52 -33.13
C GLN A 183 5.31 5.71 -32.69
N LEU A 184 6.63 5.55 -32.74
CA LEU A 184 7.63 6.59 -32.48
C LEU A 184 8.49 6.84 -33.72
N THR A 185 8.99 8.06 -33.91
CA THR A 185 9.86 8.40 -35.06
C THR A 185 11.29 8.67 -34.59
N ILE A 186 12.11 7.63 -34.54
CA ILE A 186 13.50 7.73 -34.08
C ILE A 186 14.42 7.82 -35.30
N ASN A 187 15.23 8.89 -35.40
CA ASN A 187 16.16 9.10 -36.52
C ASN A 187 15.49 9.00 -37.90
N ASN A 188 14.29 9.58 -38.05
CA ASN A 188 13.51 9.54 -39.30
C ASN A 188 13.01 8.13 -39.70
N VAL A 189 12.99 7.18 -38.76
CA VAL A 189 12.47 5.81 -38.93
C VAL A 189 11.29 5.59 -37.99
N ILE A 190 10.15 5.18 -38.54
CA ILE A 190 8.97 4.82 -37.74
C ILE A 190 9.22 3.47 -37.07
N THR A 191 9.17 3.44 -35.74
CA THR A 191 9.35 2.26 -34.90
C THR A 191 8.07 2.02 -34.12
N THR A 192 7.58 0.78 -34.11
CA THR A 192 6.44 0.38 -33.28
C THR A 192 6.95 -0.19 -31.96
N VAL A 193 6.55 0.43 -30.85
CA VAL A 193 6.84 -0.02 -29.49
C VAL A 193 5.58 -0.59 -28.88
N LYS A 194 5.71 -1.70 -28.16
CA LYS A 194 4.62 -2.26 -27.36
C LYS A 194 4.67 -1.67 -25.97
N VAL A 195 3.60 -1.01 -25.57
CA VAL A 195 3.38 -0.52 -24.20
C VAL A 195 2.30 -1.35 -23.52
N GLY A 196 2.22 -1.29 -22.19
CA GLY A 196 1.16 -1.94 -21.43
C GLY A 196 1.42 -3.42 -21.13
N GLY A 197 1.21 -3.81 -19.87
CA GLY A 197 1.39 -5.16 -19.34
C GLY A 197 0.14 -5.80 -18.75
N ALA A 198 -0.97 -5.07 -18.65
CA ALA A 198 -2.16 -5.54 -17.95
C ALA A 198 -2.83 -6.71 -18.69
N PRO A 199 -3.37 -7.69 -17.94
CA PRO A 199 -4.19 -8.73 -18.54
C PRO A 199 -5.48 -8.13 -19.10
N VAL A 200 -6.04 -8.74 -20.15
CA VAL A 200 -7.32 -8.31 -20.73
C VAL A 200 -8.44 -9.28 -20.34
N ASN A 201 -9.52 -8.75 -19.77
CA ASN A 201 -10.71 -9.54 -19.48
C ASN A 201 -11.58 -9.66 -20.74
N ALA A 202 -11.63 -10.85 -21.34
CA ALA A 202 -12.43 -11.10 -22.55
C ALA A 202 -13.95 -10.92 -22.33
N ASN A 203 -14.40 -10.88 -21.07
CA ASN A 203 -15.79 -10.63 -20.71
C ASN A 203 -16.08 -9.15 -20.45
N SER A 204 -15.07 -8.29 -20.39
CA SER A 204 -15.26 -6.84 -20.27
C SER A 204 -15.46 -6.21 -21.66
N PRO A 205 -16.47 -5.32 -21.84
CA PRO A 205 -16.67 -4.59 -23.09
C PRO A 205 -15.57 -3.55 -23.36
N SER A 206 -14.83 -3.15 -22.34
CA SER A 206 -13.68 -2.27 -22.43
C SER A 206 -12.42 -3.05 -22.07
N ARG A 207 -11.41 -3.00 -22.93
CA ARG A 207 -10.13 -3.65 -22.66
C ARG A 207 -9.31 -2.97 -21.55
N PHE A 208 -9.73 -1.78 -21.12
CA PHE A 208 -9.05 -0.94 -20.14
C PHE A 208 -9.70 -0.97 -18.76
N ASP A 209 -10.79 -1.70 -18.59
CA ASP A 209 -11.63 -1.70 -17.39
C ASP A 209 -11.93 -3.17 -17.07
N TRP A 210 -11.23 -3.71 -16.08
CA TRP A 210 -11.16 -5.15 -15.85
C TRP A 210 -12.44 -5.70 -15.21
N ASP A 211 -13.03 -4.99 -14.25
CA ASP A 211 -14.23 -5.40 -13.52
C ASP A 211 -15.54 -4.83 -14.13
N ASN A 212 -15.42 -3.92 -15.10
CA ASN A 212 -16.51 -3.28 -15.85
C ASN A 212 -17.40 -2.38 -14.97
N ASP A 213 -16.80 -1.64 -14.04
CA ASP A 213 -17.49 -0.62 -13.24
C ASP A 213 -17.59 0.76 -13.96
N GLY A 214 -16.85 0.93 -15.07
CA GLY A 214 -16.81 2.14 -15.89
C GLY A 214 -15.66 3.09 -15.57
N VAL A 215 -14.78 2.73 -14.64
CA VAL A 215 -13.48 3.36 -14.38
C VAL A 215 -12.40 2.51 -15.05
N PRO A 216 -11.52 3.10 -15.87
CA PRO A 216 -10.38 2.36 -16.40
C PRO A 216 -9.39 2.04 -15.30
N ASN A 217 -8.68 0.94 -15.46
CA ASN A 217 -7.72 0.41 -14.50
C ASN A 217 -6.75 1.46 -13.95
N VAL A 218 -6.08 2.19 -14.83
CA VAL A 218 -5.14 3.30 -14.52
C VAL A 218 -5.74 4.47 -13.70
N TRP A 219 -7.05 4.44 -13.44
CA TRP A 219 -7.78 5.42 -12.64
C TRP A 219 -8.69 4.76 -11.60
N ASP A 220 -8.55 3.45 -11.38
CA ASP A 220 -9.37 2.63 -10.49
C ASP A 220 -8.50 2.07 -9.36
N ASP A 221 -8.89 2.35 -8.11
CA ASP A 221 -8.12 1.94 -6.93
C ASP A 221 -8.33 0.45 -6.56
N ASP A 222 -9.25 -0.27 -7.23
CA ASP A 222 -9.62 -1.68 -6.98
C ASP A 222 -9.93 -2.41 -8.30
N ASN A 223 -8.88 -2.70 -9.05
CA ASN A 223 -8.93 -3.15 -10.44
C ASN A 223 -9.79 -4.41 -10.70
N ASP A 224 -9.94 -5.30 -9.71
CA ASP A 224 -10.77 -6.51 -9.83
C ASP A 224 -12.05 -6.53 -8.98
N GLY A 225 -12.36 -5.41 -8.34
CA GLY A 225 -13.61 -5.16 -7.62
C GLY A 225 -13.81 -6.09 -6.43
N ASP A 226 -12.73 -6.58 -5.81
CA ASP A 226 -12.81 -7.49 -4.67
C ASP A 226 -12.80 -6.78 -3.30
N GLY A 227 -12.64 -5.46 -3.31
CA GLY A 227 -12.64 -4.59 -2.15
C GLY A 227 -11.28 -4.51 -1.46
N VAL A 228 -10.22 -5.07 -2.03
CA VAL A 228 -8.83 -4.86 -1.61
C VAL A 228 -8.17 -3.90 -2.58
N ILE A 229 -7.83 -2.71 -2.10
CA ILE A 229 -7.20 -1.70 -2.95
C ILE A 229 -5.86 -2.17 -3.53
N ASP A 230 -5.53 -1.67 -4.70
CA ASP A 230 -4.40 -2.08 -5.54
C ASP A 230 -3.05 -2.03 -4.81
N SER A 231 -2.74 -0.94 -4.09
CA SER A 231 -1.54 -0.85 -3.24
C SER A 231 -1.42 -1.96 -2.18
N LEU A 232 -2.53 -2.58 -1.78
CA LEU A 232 -2.57 -3.65 -0.78
C LEU A 232 -2.82 -5.02 -1.38
N ASP A 233 -3.26 -5.14 -2.63
CA ASP A 233 -3.58 -6.41 -3.24
C ASP A 233 -2.33 -7.11 -3.80
N LEU A 234 -2.20 -8.41 -3.51
CA LEU A 234 -1.18 -9.24 -4.15
C LEU A 234 -1.57 -9.62 -5.59
N SER A 235 -2.82 -9.49 -5.99
CA SER A 235 -3.31 -9.87 -7.31
C SER A 235 -4.37 -8.90 -7.86
N PRO A 236 -4.00 -7.64 -8.17
CA PRO A 236 -4.94 -6.56 -8.55
C PRO A 236 -5.88 -6.86 -9.73
N PHE A 237 -5.57 -7.87 -10.54
CA PHE A 237 -6.37 -8.27 -11.71
C PHE A 237 -6.93 -9.69 -11.56
N ALA A 238 -7.06 -10.26 -10.37
CA ALA A 238 -7.46 -11.66 -10.24
C ALA A 238 -8.01 -12.07 -8.87
N VAL A 239 -9.33 -12.02 -8.74
CA VAL A 239 -10.04 -12.57 -7.59
C VAL A 239 -10.42 -14.05 -7.74
N GLY A 240 -10.26 -14.81 -6.66
CA GLY A 240 -10.68 -16.21 -6.55
C GLY A 240 -12.16 -16.39 -6.23
N SER A 241 -12.71 -17.56 -6.59
CA SER A 241 -14.07 -17.94 -6.19
C SER A 241 -14.18 -18.26 -4.68
N GLN A 242 -15.37 -18.07 -4.10
CA GLN A 242 -15.66 -18.47 -2.72
C GLN A 242 -15.58 -19.99 -2.53
N GLN A 243 -14.69 -20.46 -1.65
CA GLN A 243 -14.45 -21.87 -1.37
C GLN A 243 -14.12 -22.09 0.12
N LYS A 244 -14.30 -23.33 0.61
CA LYS A 244 -13.87 -23.71 1.97
C LYS A 244 -12.40 -24.07 2.06
N GLU A 245 -11.81 -24.51 0.95
CA GLU A 245 -10.42 -24.95 0.86
C GLU A 245 -9.90 -24.59 -0.52
N PHE A 246 -8.69 -24.05 -0.58
CA PHE A 246 -7.96 -23.82 -1.82
C PHE A 246 -6.70 -24.67 -1.85
N ARG A 247 -6.21 -24.99 -3.06
CA ARG A 247 -5.06 -25.87 -3.26
C ARG A 247 -4.00 -25.21 -4.12
N VAL A 248 -2.78 -25.17 -3.61
CA VAL A 248 -1.60 -24.69 -4.32
C VAL A 248 -0.68 -25.87 -4.57
N LYS A 249 -0.29 -26.06 -5.83
CA LYS A 249 0.71 -27.06 -6.21
C LYS A 249 1.88 -26.38 -6.88
N THR A 250 3.08 -26.63 -6.39
CA THR A 250 4.31 -26.17 -7.05
C THR A 250 5.20 -27.35 -7.38
N GLN A 251 5.69 -27.37 -8.61
CA GLN A 251 6.70 -28.34 -9.07
C GLN A 251 8.01 -27.59 -9.26
N GLY A 252 9.08 -28.10 -8.68
CA GLY A 252 10.40 -27.48 -8.80
C GLY A 252 11.45 -28.28 -8.08
N ALA A 253 12.28 -29.00 -8.83
CA ALA A 253 13.48 -29.64 -8.30
C ALA A 253 14.69 -28.73 -8.54
N GLY A 254 15.68 -28.79 -7.63
CA GLY A 254 17.00 -28.17 -7.84
C GLY A 254 17.11 -26.68 -7.50
N TYR A 255 16.11 -26.09 -6.84
CA TYR A 255 16.21 -24.72 -6.35
C TYR A 255 16.98 -24.65 -5.03
N THR A 256 18.02 -23.80 -4.99
CA THR A 256 18.92 -23.65 -3.83
C THR A 256 18.58 -22.45 -2.95
N GLY A 257 17.57 -21.65 -3.33
CA GLY A 257 17.07 -20.51 -2.58
C GLY A 257 15.83 -20.80 -1.73
N THR A 258 15.23 -19.75 -1.17
CA THR A 258 13.98 -19.83 -0.39
C THR A 258 12.78 -19.53 -1.29
N GLN A 259 11.71 -20.31 -1.17
CA GLN A 259 10.44 -20.02 -1.82
C GLN A 259 9.44 -19.47 -0.80
N TYR A 260 8.74 -18.41 -1.18
CA TYR A 260 7.67 -17.80 -0.41
C TYR A 260 6.34 -18.07 -1.09
N ILE A 261 5.33 -18.41 -0.29
CA ILE A 261 3.93 -18.45 -0.70
C ILE A 261 3.19 -17.45 0.18
N GLU A 262 2.75 -16.36 -0.43
CA GLU A 262 2.00 -15.29 0.20
C GLU A 262 0.56 -15.37 -0.28
N VAL A 263 -0.39 -15.30 0.66
CA VAL A 263 -1.81 -15.44 0.36
C VAL A 263 -2.60 -14.38 1.10
N GLN A 264 -3.60 -13.83 0.41
CA GLN A 264 -4.62 -12.99 0.98
C GLN A 264 -5.98 -13.67 0.88
N LEU A 265 -6.76 -13.56 1.95
CA LEU A 265 -8.04 -14.23 2.11
C LEU A 265 -9.08 -13.24 2.59
N GLN A 266 -10.27 -13.32 2.01
CA GLN A 266 -11.42 -12.55 2.45
C GLN A 266 -12.59 -13.51 2.75
N PRO A 267 -13.16 -13.49 3.97
CA PRO A 267 -14.34 -14.29 4.29
C PRO A 267 -15.52 -13.90 3.39
N ALA A 268 -16.42 -14.86 3.13
CA ALA A 268 -17.63 -14.60 2.33
C ALA A 268 -18.56 -13.57 2.99
N ASP A 269 -18.60 -13.53 4.33
CA ASP A 269 -19.23 -12.45 5.09
C ASP A 269 -18.17 -11.43 5.53
N LEU A 270 -18.20 -10.25 4.90
CA LEU A 270 -17.23 -9.18 5.16
C LEU A 270 -17.27 -8.66 6.61
N SER A 271 -18.37 -8.86 7.34
CA SER A 271 -18.44 -8.47 8.76
C SER A 271 -17.47 -9.27 9.63
N HIS A 272 -17.10 -10.49 9.21
CA HIS A 272 -16.17 -11.37 9.91
C HIS A 272 -14.73 -10.81 9.92
N LEU A 273 -14.38 -9.91 9.00
CA LEU A 273 -13.06 -9.25 8.98
C LEU A 273 -12.75 -8.50 10.30
N ARG A 274 -13.79 -8.09 11.03
CA ARG A 274 -13.66 -7.36 12.30
C ARG A 274 -13.66 -8.24 13.54
N TYR A 275 -13.94 -9.53 13.43
CA TYR A 275 -14.01 -10.44 14.59
C TYR A 275 -12.69 -10.54 15.35
N GLY A 276 -11.56 -10.41 14.65
CA GLY A 276 -10.23 -10.37 15.26
C GLY A 276 -9.92 -9.10 16.06
N LEU A 277 -10.68 -8.03 15.86
CA LEU A 277 -10.41 -6.71 16.46
C LEU A 277 -11.21 -6.48 17.75
N THR A 278 -12.31 -7.20 17.94
CA THR A 278 -13.21 -7.02 19.08
C THR A 278 -13.20 -8.26 19.97
N ALA A 279 -13.08 -8.06 21.28
CA ALA A 279 -13.32 -9.11 22.24
C ALA A 279 -14.81 -9.14 22.61
N PHE A 280 -15.38 -10.33 22.66
CA PHE A 280 -16.71 -10.58 23.20
C PHE A 280 -16.60 -10.75 24.71
N ASP A 281 -17.59 -10.23 25.42
CA ASP A 281 -17.66 -10.37 26.88
C ASP A 281 -18.49 -11.60 27.22
N TRP A 282 -17.87 -12.57 27.89
CA TRP A 282 -18.57 -13.74 28.37
C TRP A 282 -19.47 -13.35 29.54
N PRO A 283 -20.71 -13.86 29.59
CA PRO A 283 -21.56 -13.61 30.73
C PRO A 283 -20.91 -14.14 32.00
N LYS A 284 -21.17 -13.46 33.13
CA LYS A 284 -20.73 -13.93 34.44
C LYS A 284 -21.17 -15.39 34.65
N ASP A 285 -20.21 -16.28 34.83
CA ASP A 285 -20.40 -17.72 35.01
C ASP A 285 -19.33 -18.26 35.96
N ASP A 286 -19.74 -18.91 37.04
CA ASP A 286 -18.86 -19.51 38.04
C ASP A 286 -18.88 -21.05 38.06
N LEU A 287 -19.73 -21.66 37.23
CA LEU A 287 -19.96 -23.11 37.20
C LEU A 287 -19.42 -23.78 35.94
N GLY A 288 -19.35 -23.05 34.83
CA GLY A 288 -18.87 -23.55 33.54
C GLY A 288 -17.38 -23.92 33.50
N GLY A 289 -16.98 -24.52 32.38
CA GLY A 289 -15.55 -24.72 32.06
C GLY A 289 -14.82 -23.42 31.70
N MET A 290 -15.57 -22.46 31.15
CA MET A 290 -15.17 -21.05 31.03
C MET A 290 -15.81 -20.33 32.21
N ARG A 291 -15.00 -19.65 33.03
CA ARG A 291 -15.48 -18.94 34.23
C ARG A 291 -15.14 -17.47 34.16
N ASP A 292 -16.09 -16.65 34.56
CA ASP A 292 -15.92 -15.23 34.80
C ASP A 292 -16.60 -14.85 36.12
N TYR A 293 -15.80 -14.59 37.15
CA TYR A 293 -16.25 -14.22 38.50
C TYR A 293 -16.53 -12.72 38.62
N GLU A 294 -15.80 -11.89 37.88
CA GLU A 294 -15.88 -10.42 37.93
C GLU A 294 -17.03 -9.89 37.06
N GLY A 295 -17.37 -10.59 35.98
CA GLY A 295 -18.36 -10.17 35.01
C GLY A 295 -17.78 -9.14 34.04
N VAL A 296 -18.58 -8.11 33.74
CA VAL A 296 -18.41 -7.27 32.55
C VAL A 296 -16.97 -6.82 32.26
N GLY A 297 -16.44 -7.24 31.11
CA GLY A 297 -15.15 -6.83 30.55
C GLY A 297 -13.96 -7.63 31.05
N LYS A 298 -14.17 -8.79 31.69
CA LYS A 298 -13.11 -9.61 32.30
C LYS A 298 -13.07 -11.04 31.78
N GLY A 299 -14.21 -11.64 31.45
CA GLY A 299 -14.30 -12.93 30.73
C GLY A 299 -14.21 -12.75 29.22
N LEU A 300 -13.08 -12.30 28.69
CA LEU A 300 -13.00 -11.97 27.26
C LEU A 300 -12.87 -13.22 26.38
N VAL A 301 -13.68 -13.29 25.34
CA VAL A 301 -13.57 -14.26 24.25
C VAL A 301 -13.13 -13.55 22.99
N ARG A 302 -12.07 -14.04 22.36
CA ARG A 302 -11.52 -13.49 21.11
C ARG A 302 -11.62 -14.55 20.02
N LEU A 303 -12.04 -14.12 18.84
CA LEU A 303 -11.97 -14.92 17.62
C LEU A 303 -10.73 -14.48 16.85
N GLN A 304 -9.75 -15.35 16.72
CA GLN A 304 -8.52 -15.06 15.98
C GLN A 304 -8.53 -15.81 14.64
N PRO A 305 -8.24 -15.12 13.52
CA PRO A 305 -8.15 -15.77 12.22
C PRO A 305 -6.82 -16.50 12.10
N PHE A 306 -6.89 -17.75 11.66
CA PHE A 306 -5.74 -18.59 11.34
C PHE A 306 -5.94 -19.25 9.98
N LEU A 307 -4.84 -19.58 9.34
CA LEU A 307 -4.79 -20.42 8.16
C LEU A 307 -4.42 -21.84 8.61
N GLU A 308 -5.35 -22.79 8.45
CA GLU A 308 -5.01 -24.21 8.57
C GLU A 308 -4.41 -24.66 7.23
N VAL A 309 -3.17 -25.12 7.28
CA VAL A 309 -2.43 -25.56 6.09
C VAL A 309 -2.16 -27.05 6.22
N ILE A 310 -2.58 -27.82 5.19
CA ILE A 310 -2.28 -29.24 5.03
C ILE A 310 -1.31 -29.39 3.87
N VAL A 311 -0.10 -29.86 4.14
CA VAL A 311 0.96 -30.02 3.14
C VAL A 311 1.54 -31.42 3.16
N ASN A 312 2.14 -31.87 2.06
CA ASN A 312 2.91 -33.10 2.06
C ASN A 312 4.06 -33.04 3.07
N LYS A 313 4.34 -34.17 3.73
CA LYS A 313 5.27 -34.28 4.86
C LYS A 313 6.65 -33.70 4.57
N GLU A 314 7.14 -33.89 3.35
CA GLU A 314 8.47 -33.44 2.93
C GLU A 314 8.53 -31.92 2.68
N ALA A 315 7.41 -31.28 2.39
CA ALA A 315 7.30 -29.83 2.14
C ALA A 315 6.76 -29.07 3.36
N MET A 316 7.08 -29.54 4.57
CA MET A 316 6.72 -28.84 5.79
C MET A 316 7.73 -27.71 6.06
N PRO A 317 7.30 -26.46 6.29
CA PRO A 317 8.20 -25.31 6.45
C PRO A 317 8.85 -25.28 7.84
N ARG A 318 9.70 -26.26 8.14
CA ARG A 318 10.31 -26.44 9.47
C ARG A 318 11.39 -25.40 9.73
N THR A 319 12.15 -25.10 8.69
CA THR A 319 13.37 -24.29 8.79
C THR A 319 13.07 -22.85 9.21
N TYR A 320 12.06 -22.24 8.58
CA TYR A 320 11.72 -20.84 8.77
C TYR A 320 10.47 -20.60 9.61
N ALA A 321 9.83 -21.65 10.16
CA ALA A 321 8.58 -21.52 10.88
C ALA A 321 8.62 -20.47 12.00
N LYS A 322 9.69 -20.48 12.82
CA LYS A 322 9.83 -19.54 13.94
C LYS A 322 9.98 -18.10 13.46
N ASP A 323 10.66 -17.89 12.35
CA ASP A 323 10.95 -16.55 11.82
C ASP A 323 9.70 -15.90 11.20
N TYR A 324 8.78 -16.72 10.66
CA TYR A 324 7.54 -16.26 10.04
C TYR A 324 6.30 -16.51 10.91
N GLY A 325 6.47 -16.72 12.22
CA GLY A 325 5.35 -16.84 13.16
C GLY A 325 4.44 -18.05 12.91
N VAL A 326 4.96 -19.10 12.27
CA VAL A 326 4.25 -20.34 12.01
C VAL A 326 4.27 -21.21 13.26
N ALA A 327 3.09 -21.48 13.83
CA ALA A 327 2.94 -22.39 14.95
C ALA A 327 2.85 -23.83 14.43
N LEU A 328 3.97 -24.55 14.49
CA LEU A 328 4.01 -25.95 14.09
C LEU A 328 3.38 -26.82 15.18
N ARG A 329 2.09 -27.12 15.04
CA ARG A 329 1.46 -28.27 15.67
C ARG A 329 1.33 -29.38 14.63
N GLU A 330 2.29 -30.29 14.62
CA GLU A 330 2.35 -31.40 13.67
C GLU A 330 1.27 -32.44 13.98
N ASP A 331 0.14 -32.39 13.26
CA ASP A 331 -0.86 -33.45 13.29
C ASP A 331 -0.76 -34.31 12.02
N ILE A 332 -0.85 -35.63 12.19
CA ILE A 332 -0.91 -36.59 11.08
C ILE A 332 -2.34 -36.58 10.54
N VAL A 333 -2.50 -36.20 9.26
CA VAL A 333 -3.83 -35.98 8.66
C VAL A 333 -4.34 -37.22 7.94
N ASP A 334 -3.46 -38.14 7.55
CA ASP A 334 -3.80 -39.31 6.76
C ASP A 334 -3.19 -40.61 7.34
N SER A 335 -3.88 -41.73 7.14
CA SER A 335 -3.42 -43.05 7.59
C SER A 335 -2.11 -43.50 6.93
N ALA A 336 -1.80 -42.96 5.74
CA ALA A 336 -0.56 -43.23 5.02
C ALA A 336 0.60 -42.31 5.47
N ASN A 337 0.38 -41.41 6.43
CA ASN A 337 1.38 -40.51 7.01
C ASN A 337 2.07 -39.59 5.98
N LYS A 338 1.40 -39.29 4.86
CA LYS A 338 1.89 -38.50 3.73
C LYS A 338 1.70 -36.99 3.94
N TYR A 339 0.72 -36.58 4.73
CA TYR A 339 0.40 -35.16 4.95
C TYR A 339 0.58 -34.76 6.40
N ARG A 340 0.84 -33.47 6.60
CA ARG A 340 0.93 -32.80 7.89
C ARG A 340 0.04 -31.57 7.85
N SER A 341 -0.66 -31.29 8.95
CA SER A 341 -1.31 -30.01 9.15
C SER A 341 -0.51 -29.13 10.10
N PHE A 342 -0.61 -27.82 9.92
CA PHE A 342 -0.13 -26.81 10.85
C PHE A 342 -1.00 -25.55 10.73
N TYR A 343 -0.84 -24.60 11.66
CA TYR A 343 -1.61 -23.36 11.68
C TYR A 343 -0.68 -22.15 11.56
N VAL A 344 -1.12 -21.16 10.79
CA VAL A 344 -0.39 -19.89 10.61
C VAL A 344 -1.32 -18.75 10.96
N GLY A 345 -0.82 -17.77 11.72
CA GLY A 345 -1.60 -16.58 12.04
C GLY A 345 -1.93 -15.81 10.77
N LEU A 346 -3.14 -15.23 10.74
CA LEU A 346 -3.55 -14.31 9.70
C LEU A 346 -3.50 -12.88 10.22
N GLN A 347 -2.87 -11.99 9.46
CA GLN A 347 -2.75 -10.58 9.80
C GLN A 347 -3.82 -9.79 9.04
N PRO A 348 -4.61 -8.94 9.71
CA PRO A 348 -5.54 -8.06 9.00
C PRO A 348 -4.77 -7.04 8.17
N ILE A 349 -5.19 -6.85 6.93
CA ILE A 349 -4.73 -5.79 6.04
C ILE A 349 -5.91 -4.90 5.66
N GLY A 350 -5.65 -3.61 5.49
CA GLY A 350 -6.65 -2.65 5.04
C GLY A 350 -6.20 -1.21 5.20
N ASN A 351 -7.04 -0.30 4.71
CA ASN A 351 -6.76 1.12 4.68
C ASN A 351 -7.75 1.92 5.55
N GLY A 352 -7.33 3.07 6.08
CA GLY A 352 -8.20 3.99 6.81
C GLY A 352 -8.87 3.41 8.08
N GLY A 353 -8.31 2.33 8.65
CA GLY A 353 -8.89 1.62 9.79
C GLY A 353 -9.97 0.59 9.44
N ALA A 354 -10.29 0.42 8.15
CA ALA A 354 -11.00 -0.75 7.67
C ALA A 354 -10.05 -1.94 7.55
N VAL A 355 -10.61 -3.15 7.60
CA VAL A 355 -9.91 -4.40 7.27
C VAL A 355 -10.58 -4.90 6.00
N ASN A 356 -9.79 -5.09 4.94
CA ASN A 356 -10.23 -5.49 3.61
C ASN A 356 -9.99 -6.99 3.39
N ALA A 357 -8.87 -7.52 3.91
CA ALA A 357 -8.53 -8.93 3.80
C ALA A 357 -7.60 -9.38 4.94
N PHE A 358 -7.27 -10.67 4.93
CA PHE A 358 -6.30 -11.30 5.82
C PHE A 358 -5.09 -11.80 5.05
N TYR A 359 -3.89 -11.47 5.50
CA TYR A 359 -2.63 -11.82 4.86
C TYR A 359 -1.85 -12.88 5.64
N SER A 360 -1.17 -13.78 4.92
CA SER A 360 -0.20 -14.72 5.45
C SER A 360 0.99 -14.91 4.52
N LYS A 361 2.14 -15.26 5.11
CA LYS A 361 3.37 -15.59 4.38
C LYS A 361 3.98 -16.89 4.90
N LEU A 362 4.18 -17.83 3.97
CA LEU A 362 4.84 -19.11 4.21
C LEU A 362 6.22 -19.10 3.55
N ALA A 363 7.24 -19.56 4.26
CA ALA A 363 8.60 -19.65 3.76
C ALA A 363 9.09 -21.10 3.78
N PHE A 364 9.56 -21.57 2.62
CA PHE A 364 10.02 -22.94 2.40
C PHE A 364 11.52 -22.93 2.03
N ALA A 365 12.32 -23.68 2.77
CA ALA A 365 13.76 -23.82 2.54
C ALA A 365 14.06 -24.78 1.38
N PRO A 366 15.25 -24.73 0.75
CA PRO A 366 15.60 -25.54 -0.43
C PRO A 366 15.25 -27.04 -0.34
N GLY A 367 15.42 -27.66 0.83
CA GLY A 367 15.09 -29.06 1.07
C GLY A 367 13.59 -29.39 1.16
N GLU A 368 12.74 -28.37 1.24
CA GLU A 368 11.29 -28.44 1.44
C GLU A 368 10.51 -28.13 0.14
N LEU A 369 11.19 -27.98 -1.02
CA LEU A 369 10.62 -27.42 -2.26
C LEU A 369 10.27 -28.41 -3.37
N ASN A 370 10.75 -29.66 -3.28
CA ASN A 370 10.74 -30.58 -4.42
C ASN A 370 9.35 -30.79 -5.04
N ASN A 371 8.31 -30.86 -4.20
CA ASN A 371 6.92 -30.94 -4.63
C ASN A 371 6.05 -30.44 -3.48
N ILE A 372 5.56 -29.21 -3.59
CA ILE A 372 4.64 -28.65 -2.58
C ILE A 372 3.22 -28.94 -3.07
N ASP A 373 2.50 -29.75 -2.31
CA ASP A 373 1.06 -29.98 -2.49
C ASP A 373 0.35 -29.50 -1.24
N LEU A 374 -0.07 -28.23 -1.28
CA LEU A 374 -0.61 -27.50 -0.15
C LEU A 374 -2.11 -27.31 -0.35
N ARG A 375 -2.87 -27.61 0.71
CA ARG A 375 -4.28 -27.25 0.84
C ARG A 375 -4.42 -26.34 2.03
N ALA A 376 -5.22 -25.28 1.91
CA ALA A 376 -5.37 -24.32 2.98
C ALA A 376 -6.81 -23.84 3.10
N ARG A 377 -7.19 -23.52 4.33
CA ARG A 377 -8.51 -22.97 4.67
C ARG A 377 -8.44 -21.98 5.82
N LEU A 378 -9.31 -20.99 5.77
CA LEU A 378 -9.52 -20.05 6.86
C LEU A 378 -10.21 -20.76 8.03
N VAL A 379 -9.65 -20.61 9.23
CA VAL A 379 -10.21 -21.16 10.47
C VAL A 379 -10.21 -20.10 11.56
N TRP A 380 -11.21 -20.14 12.45
CA TRP A 380 -11.31 -19.23 13.58
C TRP A 380 -11.00 -19.94 14.88
N PHE A 381 -10.01 -19.43 15.60
CA PHE A 381 -9.68 -19.90 16.94
C PHE A 381 -10.49 -19.08 17.95
N ALA A 382 -11.42 -19.73 18.63
CA ALA A 382 -12.14 -19.13 19.75
C ALA A 382 -11.31 -19.33 21.02
N GLN A 383 -10.66 -18.26 21.46
CA GLN A 383 -9.89 -18.24 22.69
C GLN A 383 -10.68 -17.52 23.79
N GLY A 384 -10.83 -18.17 24.94
CA GLY A 384 -11.50 -17.59 26.11
C GLY A 384 -10.53 -17.35 27.25
N ASP A 385 -10.62 -16.18 27.87
CA ASP A 385 -9.91 -15.81 29.08
C ASP A 385 -10.71 -16.34 30.29
N SER A 386 -10.44 -17.59 30.70
CA SER A 386 -11.13 -18.23 31.82
C SER A 386 -10.46 -17.85 33.14
N GLN A 387 -11.28 -17.56 34.16
CA GLN A 387 -10.80 -17.15 35.46
C GLN A 387 -10.72 -18.33 36.44
N GLU A 388 -9.66 -18.32 37.24
CA GLU A 388 -9.46 -19.24 38.32
C GLU A 388 -9.24 -18.47 39.62
N ASN A 389 -10.03 -18.78 40.65
CA ASN A 389 -9.87 -18.18 41.97
C ASN A 389 -8.91 -19.05 42.80
N ILE A 390 -7.68 -18.57 42.98
CA ILE A 390 -6.68 -19.22 43.82
C ILE A 390 -6.51 -18.40 45.10
N SER A 391 -7.11 -18.87 46.18
CA SER A 391 -7.01 -18.25 47.53
C SER A 391 -7.40 -16.77 47.56
N GLY A 392 -8.45 -16.38 46.83
CA GLY A 392 -8.94 -14.99 46.77
C GLY A 392 -8.25 -14.11 45.72
N THR A 393 -7.26 -14.64 44.99
CA THR A 393 -6.67 -13.97 43.83
C THR A 393 -7.25 -14.58 42.56
N ILE A 394 -7.84 -13.75 41.70
CA ILE A 394 -8.33 -14.17 40.39
C ILE A 394 -7.15 -14.19 39.42
N LYS A 395 -6.85 -15.36 38.87
CA LYS A 395 -5.92 -15.54 37.74
C LYS A 395 -6.71 -15.73 36.45
N ILE A 396 -6.21 -15.16 35.37
CA ILE A 396 -6.76 -15.34 34.04
C ILE A 396 -5.89 -16.35 33.29
N ASN A 397 -6.51 -17.41 32.80
CA ASN A 397 -5.91 -18.45 31.99
C ASN A 397 -6.60 -18.45 30.62
N SER A 398 -5.89 -18.03 29.58
CA SER A 398 -6.40 -18.06 28.22
C SER A 398 -6.36 -19.48 27.66
N THR A 399 -7.49 -20.01 27.23
CA THR A 399 -7.61 -21.37 26.69
C THR A 399 -8.29 -21.36 25.33
N LEU A 400 -7.91 -22.31 24.47
CA LEU A 400 -8.60 -22.54 23.20
C LEU A 400 -9.91 -23.29 23.50
N LEU A 401 -11.05 -22.66 23.24
CA LEU A 401 -12.37 -23.22 23.45
C LEU A 401 -12.82 -24.06 22.26
N HIS A 402 -12.63 -23.54 21.04
CA HIS A 402 -13.07 -24.18 19.81
C HIS A 402 -12.28 -23.69 18.59
N VAL A 403 -12.27 -24.50 17.52
CA VAL A 403 -11.74 -24.12 16.21
C VAL A 403 -12.85 -24.29 15.17
N TYR A 404 -13.36 -23.18 14.64
CA TYR A 404 -14.34 -23.20 13.55
C TYR A 404 -13.62 -23.37 12.22
N LYS A 405 -14.04 -24.38 11.44
CA LYS A 405 -13.36 -24.80 10.19
C LYS A 405 -14.24 -24.71 8.94
N ASP A 406 -15.48 -24.24 9.10
CA ASP A 406 -16.49 -24.21 8.05
C ASP A 406 -16.62 -22.86 7.34
N GLU A 407 -15.75 -21.91 7.66
CA GLU A 407 -15.71 -20.60 7.02
C GLU A 407 -15.49 -20.75 5.52
N VAL A 408 -16.32 -20.05 4.74
CA VAL A 408 -16.13 -19.92 3.30
C VAL A 408 -15.36 -18.63 3.07
N ALA A 409 -14.28 -18.70 2.31
CA ALA A 409 -13.46 -17.54 1.97
C ALA A 409 -13.13 -17.55 0.47
N ARG A 410 -12.81 -16.38 -0.08
CA ARG A 410 -12.13 -16.27 -1.37
C ARG A 410 -10.67 -15.93 -1.15
N VAL A 411 -9.84 -16.36 -2.10
CA VAL A 411 -8.45 -15.88 -2.22
C VAL A 411 -8.54 -14.59 -3.03
N THR A 412 -8.16 -13.47 -2.43
CA THR A 412 -8.08 -12.16 -3.12
C THR A 412 -6.74 -12.09 -3.86
N GLY A 413 -5.66 -12.41 -3.16
CA GLY A 413 -4.31 -12.37 -3.71
C GLY A 413 -3.49 -13.64 -3.46
N LEU A 414 -2.68 -14.04 -4.44
CA LEU A 414 -1.71 -15.14 -4.31
C LEU A 414 -0.39 -14.79 -5.00
N LYS A 415 0.69 -14.75 -4.23
CA LYS A 415 2.04 -14.48 -4.74
C LYS A 415 3.00 -15.59 -4.37
N ILE A 416 3.69 -16.13 -5.38
CA ILE A 416 4.74 -17.13 -5.20
C ILE A 416 6.06 -16.50 -5.63
N THR A 417 7.00 -16.36 -4.69
CA THR A 417 8.29 -15.73 -4.95
C THR A 417 9.43 -16.68 -4.64
N LYS A 418 10.48 -16.61 -5.44
CA LYS A 418 11.72 -17.36 -5.26
C LYS A 418 12.84 -16.37 -4.99
N SER A 419 13.54 -16.52 -3.86
CA SER A 419 14.69 -15.70 -3.48
C SER A 419 15.95 -16.54 -3.41
N GLU A 420 16.91 -16.24 -4.31
CA GLU A 420 18.24 -16.84 -4.32
C GLU A 420 19.32 -15.77 -4.28
N GLN A 421 20.56 -16.17 -3.98
CA GLN A 421 21.70 -15.27 -4.11
C GLN A 421 22.04 -15.13 -5.60
N ALA A 422 22.02 -13.89 -6.09
CA ALA A 422 22.47 -13.54 -7.42
C ALA A 422 23.63 -12.55 -7.31
N GLU A 423 24.68 -12.77 -8.10
CA GLU A 423 25.75 -11.81 -8.30
C GLU A 423 25.56 -11.19 -9.69
N THR A 424 25.44 -9.87 -9.76
CA THR A 424 25.28 -9.14 -11.04
C THR A 424 26.53 -8.30 -11.27
N LEU A 425 27.14 -8.44 -12.46
CA LEU A 425 28.20 -7.56 -12.92
C LEU A 425 27.60 -6.56 -13.91
N ILE A 426 27.76 -5.28 -13.62
CA ILE A 426 27.34 -4.19 -14.49
C ILE A 426 28.60 -3.60 -15.14
N VAL A 427 28.65 -3.58 -16.46
CA VAL A 427 29.78 -3.06 -17.24
C VAL A 427 29.26 -1.96 -18.15
N GLY A 428 29.70 -0.72 -17.92
CA GLY A 428 29.39 0.41 -18.80
C GLY A 428 30.39 0.55 -19.94
N ASP A 429 29.95 1.13 -21.05
CA ASP A 429 30.82 1.48 -22.19
C ASP A 429 31.27 2.94 -22.06
N PRO A 430 32.58 3.23 -21.88
CA PRO A 430 33.08 4.60 -21.79
C PRO A 430 32.82 5.46 -23.03
N ASN A 431 32.45 4.87 -24.17
CA ASN A 431 32.10 5.59 -25.39
C ASN A 431 30.60 5.94 -25.50
N SER A 432 29.74 5.35 -24.65
CA SER A 432 28.28 5.56 -24.63
C SER A 432 27.76 5.95 -23.23
N PRO A 433 28.22 7.06 -22.64
CA PRO A 433 27.85 7.45 -21.27
C PRO A 433 26.36 7.81 -21.09
N GLN A 434 25.59 7.97 -22.18
CA GLN A 434 24.13 8.13 -22.12
C GLN A 434 23.40 6.79 -21.95
N GLU A 435 23.89 5.71 -22.58
CA GLU A 435 23.33 4.36 -22.44
C GLU A 435 23.60 3.79 -21.03
N ASP A 436 24.75 4.17 -20.44
CA ASP A 436 25.13 3.81 -19.08
C ASP A 436 24.16 4.35 -18.00
N ARG A 437 23.33 5.37 -18.31
CA ARG A 437 22.29 5.88 -17.39
C ARG A 437 21.15 4.89 -17.23
N TYR A 438 20.68 4.29 -18.33
CA TYR A 438 19.66 3.24 -18.30
C TYR A 438 20.19 1.99 -17.58
N LEU A 439 21.50 1.71 -17.74
CA LEU A 439 22.18 0.63 -17.02
C LEU A 439 22.28 0.88 -15.51
N ALA A 440 22.56 2.13 -15.10
CA ALA A 440 22.53 2.53 -13.69
C ALA A 440 21.10 2.55 -13.13
N GLY A 441 20.11 2.95 -13.93
CA GLY A 441 18.68 2.87 -13.60
C GLY A 441 18.24 1.43 -13.35
N ALA A 442 18.64 0.49 -14.21
CA ALA A 442 18.42 -0.94 -14.02
C ALA A 442 19.11 -1.47 -12.75
N ALA A 443 20.31 -0.98 -12.40
CA ALA A 443 20.99 -1.33 -11.15
C ALA A 443 20.22 -0.89 -9.89
N VAL A 444 19.62 0.31 -9.95
CA VAL A 444 18.81 0.86 -8.86
C VAL A 444 17.44 0.17 -8.79
N GLY A 445 16.81 -0.08 -9.94
CA GLY A 445 15.56 -0.84 -10.06
C GLY A 445 15.72 -2.29 -9.57
N MET A 446 16.81 -2.98 -9.91
CA MET A 446 17.13 -4.29 -9.36
C MET A 446 17.27 -4.25 -7.84
N ASN A 447 17.87 -3.20 -7.25
CA ASN A 447 17.89 -3.05 -5.79
C ASN A 447 16.48 -2.87 -5.17
N MET A 448 15.52 -2.30 -5.90
CA MET A 448 14.11 -2.18 -5.47
C MET A 448 13.36 -3.53 -5.53
N PHE A 449 13.66 -4.39 -6.50
CA PHE A 449 13.09 -5.75 -6.59
C PHE A 449 13.74 -6.77 -5.64
N TYR A 450 14.98 -6.51 -5.19
CA TYR A 450 15.79 -7.44 -4.38
C TYR A 450 16.13 -6.90 -2.97
N LEU A 451 15.20 -6.27 -2.25
CA LEU A 451 15.45 -5.91 -0.85
C LEU A 451 15.32 -7.13 0.07
N ALA A 452 16.46 -7.66 0.54
CA ALA A 452 16.91 -7.47 1.94
C ALA A 452 17.97 -8.52 2.36
N ARG A 453 19.07 -8.00 2.95
CA ARG A 453 19.68 -8.40 4.24
C ARG A 453 21.21 -8.36 4.21
N ALA A 454 21.82 -7.17 4.25
CA ALA A 454 23.06 -6.87 5.01
C ALA A 454 23.62 -5.47 4.69
N LEU A 455 23.05 -4.42 5.30
CA LEU A 455 23.80 -3.17 5.53
C LEU A 455 23.92 -2.93 7.03
N CYS A 456 24.64 -3.83 7.71
CA CYS A 456 25.33 -3.49 8.95
C CYS A 456 26.83 -3.58 8.66
N PRO A 457 27.54 -2.45 8.46
CA PRO A 457 28.99 -2.50 8.33
C PRO A 457 29.58 -2.84 9.70
N ARG A 458 30.25 -3.99 9.81
CA ARG A 458 31.24 -4.21 10.88
C ARG A 458 32.43 -3.29 10.60
N PRO A 459 32.93 -2.53 11.58
CA PRO A 459 34.16 -1.78 11.40
C PRO A 459 35.33 -2.76 11.43
N GLN A 460 36.13 -2.80 10.36
CA GLN A 460 37.50 -3.31 10.44
C GLN A 460 38.49 -2.20 10.09
N PRO A 461 39.61 -2.09 10.83
CA PRO A 461 40.54 -0.99 10.72
C PRO A 461 41.68 -1.27 9.73
N ALA A 462 42.24 -0.15 9.25
CA ALA A 462 43.63 0.07 8.82
C ALA A 462 44.10 -0.56 7.49
N LEU A 463 43.99 0.28 6.46
CA LEU A 463 44.98 0.58 5.41
C LEU A 463 46.40 -0.01 5.57
N ALA A 464 46.89 -0.66 4.51
CA ALA A 464 48.27 -0.56 4.02
C ALA A 464 48.34 -0.87 2.50
N PRO A 465 49.32 -0.31 1.76
CA PRO A 465 49.10 0.22 0.41
C PRO A 465 49.57 -0.70 -0.73
N CYS A 466 49.08 -0.37 -1.93
CA CYS A 466 49.48 -0.89 -3.24
C CYS A 466 51.01 -1.11 -3.39
N LYS A 467 51.37 -2.27 -3.95
CA LYS A 467 52.63 -2.47 -4.67
C LYS A 467 52.36 -2.95 -6.09
N SER A 468 53.16 -2.42 -6.99
CA SER A 468 53.02 -2.35 -8.45
C SER A 468 53.63 -3.54 -9.21
N THR A 469 52.89 -3.96 -10.26
CA THR A 469 53.36 -4.47 -11.60
C THR A 469 54.10 -5.81 -11.71
N PRO A 470 54.22 -6.45 -12.92
CA PRO A 470 53.66 -6.14 -14.25
C PRO A 470 52.99 -7.32 -15.01
N ARG A 471 52.29 -6.96 -16.10
CA ARG A 471 51.86 -7.71 -17.30
C ARG A 471 52.26 -9.19 -17.43
N VAL A 472 51.24 -10.02 -17.65
CA VAL A 472 51.32 -11.18 -18.55
C VAL A 472 50.21 -11.04 -19.60
N SER A 473 50.62 -10.75 -20.82
CA SER A 473 49.86 -10.93 -22.05
C SER A 473 49.77 -12.41 -22.41
N ILE A 474 48.82 -12.76 -23.32
CA ILE A 474 48.66 -14.00 -24.14
C ILE A 474 47.28 -14.68 -23.82
N PRO A 475 46.53 -15.21 -24.82
CA PRO A 475 45.74 -14.51 -25.84
C PRO A 475 44.25 -14.93 -25.78
N LEU A 476 43.37 -14.22 -26.49
CA LEU A 476 42.04 -14.76 -26.81
C LEU A 476 42.18 -16.02 -27.69
N PRO A 477 41.23 -16.97 -27.56
CA PRO A 477 40.34 -17.15 -28.69
C PRO A 477 38.87 -17.11 -28.27
N LEU A 478 38.10 -16.33 -29.04
CA LEU A 478 36.65 -16.40 -29.14
C LEU A 478 36.18 -17.84 -29.33
N ARG A 479 35.16 -18.23 -28.56
CA ARG A 479 34.09 -19.11 -29.06
C ARG A 479 32.76 -18.69 -28.45
N GLU A 480 31.86 -18.36 -29.36
CA GLU A 480 30.41 -18.20 -29.20
C GLU A 480 29.82 -19.23 -28.24
N ILE A 481 28.93 -18.80 -27.34
CA ILE A 481 27.68 -19.50 -27.05
C ILE A 481 26.60 -18.44 -26.83
N CYS A 482 25.69 -18.35 -27.79
CA CYS A 482 24.35 -17.83 -27.55
C CYS A 482 23.62 -18.78 -26.59
N ALA A 483 23.02 -18.24 -25.54
CA ALA A 483 21.73 -18.65 -24.98
C ALA A 483 21.27 -17.53 -24.05
#